data_AF-A0A6G9YBK0-F1
#
_entry.id   AF-A0A6G9YBK0-F1
#
_cell.length_a   1.000
_cell.length_b   1.000
_cell.length_c   1.000
_cell.angle_alpha   90.00
_cell.angle_beta   90.00
_cell.angle_gamma   90.00
#
_symmetry.space_group_name_H-M   'P 1'
#
loop_
_entity.id
_entity.type
_entity.pdbx_description
1 polymer ?
#
loop_
_entity_poly.entity_id
_entity_poly.type
_entity_poly.pdbx_seq_one_letter_code
_entity_poly.pdbx_strand_id
1 'polypeptide(L)'
;MRHQDPTPDEQSFFAALRTQVAAIDDWYHADDDGTLWVIASLDLVDRNGHIHDTLRVDYDGTSLRGGWSPAGLNWDDGVRATSAGIDTSPPDGLCHDNIAPLEAAQTAAEWFIAHRERRRR
;
A
#
# COMPACT_ATOMS: atom_id res chain seq x y z
N MET A 1 -11.54 8.30 3.20
CA MET A 1 -11.38 8.46 1.74
C MET A 1 -11.70 9.90 1.34
N ARG A 2 -10.97 10.44 0.35
CA ARG A 2 -11.19 11.79 -0.20
C ARG A 2 -11.82 11.73 -1.61
N HIS A 3 -12.39 12.85 -2.05
CA HIS A 3 -12.98 13.00 -3.39
C HIS A 3 -12.11 13.81 -4.37
N GLN A 4 -11.00 14.38 -3.90
CA GLN A 4 -10.06 15.11 -4.75
C GLN A 4 -9.36 14.15 -5.71
N ASP A 5 -8.93 14.65 -6.86
CA ASP A 5 -8.11 13.89 -7.80
C ASP A 5 -6.74 13.52 -7.20
N PRO A 6 -6.12 12.40 -7.63
CA PRO A 6 -4.76 12.06 -7.24
C PRO A 6 -3.79 13.20 -7.56
N THR A 7 -2.83 13.44 -6.68
CA THR A 7 -1.68 14.31 -6.95
C THR A 7 -0.84 13.71 -8.08
N PRO A 8 0.01 14.52 -8.75
CA PRO A 8 0.94 14.00 -9.75
C PRO A 8 1.86 12.88 -9.21
N ASP A 9 2.24 12.96 -7.94
CA ASP A 9 3.11 11.98 -7.29
C ASP A 9 2.37 10.67 -7.00
N GLU A 10 1.17 10.72 -6.41
CA GLU A 10 0.34 9.53 -6.20
C GLU A 10 -0.02 8.86 -7.54
N GLN A 11 -0.36 9.67 -8.56
CA GLN A 11 -0.66 9.17 -9.90
C GLN A 11 0.55 8.48 -10.53
N SER A 12 1.74 9.08 -10.44
CA SER A 12 2.97 8.51 -10.99
C SER A 12 3.39 7.23 -10.27
N PHE A 13 3.32 7.24 -8.93
CA PHE A 13 3.55 6.06 -8.09
C PHE A 13 2.63 4.92 -8.51
N PHE A 14 1.33 5.18 -8.56
CA PHE A 14 0.35 4.13 -8.75
C PHE A 14 0.29 3.60 -10.19
N ALA A 15 0.45 4.49 -11.18
CA ALA A 15 0.57 4.09 -12.57
C ALA A 15 1.77 3.16 -12.79
N ALA A 16 2.93 3.48 -12.20
CA ALA A 16 4.13 2.64 -12.28
C ALA A 16 3.92 1.31 -11.54
N LEU A 17 3.34 1.33 -10.34
CA LEU A 17 3.08 0.13 -9.54
C LEU A 17 2.17 -0.88 -10.27
N ARG A 18 1.07 -0.40 -10.89
CA ARG A 18 0.13 -1.25 -11.63
C ARG A 18 0.75 -1.95 -12.84
N THR A 19 1.84 -1.41 -13.41
CA THR A 19 2.57 -2.12 -14.50
C THR A 19 3.25 -3.40 -14.02
N GLN A 20 3.56 -3.49 -12.72
CA GLN A 20 4.28 -4.61 -12.11
C GLN A 20 3.37 -5.53 -11.31
N VAL A 21 2.35 -4.95 -10.65
CA VAL A 21 1.38 -5.69 -9.84
C VAL A 21 -0.03 -5.28 -10.28
N ALA A 22 -0.57 -6.00 -11.26
CA ALA A 22 -1.83 -5.65 -11.91
C ALA A 22 -3.07 -5.74 -11.00
N ALA A 23 -3.01 -6.55 -9.92
CA ALA A 23 -4.11 -6.77 -8.98
C ALA A 23 -4.08 -5.81 -7.78
N ILE A 24 -3.46 -4.63 -7.94
CA ILE A 24 -3.40 -3.61 -6.90
C ILE A 24 -4.61 -2.67 -7.02
N ASP A 25 -5.22 -2.43 -5.87
CA ASP A 25 -6.26 -1.44 -5.66
C ASP A 25 -5.69 -0.18 -4.99
N ASP A 26 -6.29 0.97 -5.30
CA ASP A 26 -5.97 2.28 -4.75
C ASP A 26 -7.12 2.87 -3.93
N TRP A 27 -6.78 3.45 -2.77
CA TRP A 27 -7.68 4.27 -1.97
C TRP A 27 -7.00 5.58 -1.60
N TYR A 28 -7.66 6.70 -1.86
CA TYR A 28 -7.10 8.03 -1.63
C TYR A 28 -7.64 8.66 -0.35
N HIS A 29 -6.75 9.28 0.41
CA HIS A 29 -7.00 9.81 1.74
C HIS A 29 -6.35 11.18 1.91
N ALA A 30 -6.76 11.85 2.99
CA ALA A 30 -6.17 13.07 3.49
C ALA A 30 -6.11 12.97 5.01
N ASP A 31 -5.00 13.39 5.60
CA ASP A 31 -4.89 13.57 7.05
C ASP A 31 -5.60 14.87 7.49
N ASP A 32 -5.79 15.03 8.80
CA ASP A 32 -6.45 16.22 9.39
C ASP A 32 -5.72 17.54 9.07
N ASP A 33 -4.41 17.47 8.81
CA ASP A 33 -3.58 18.62 8.43
C ASP A 33 -3.61 18.92 6.91
N GLY A 34 -4.34 18.11 6.13
CA GLY A 34 -4.47 18.24 4.69
C GLY A 34 -3.42 17.48 3.88
N THR A 35 -2.51 16.74 4.52
CA THR A 35 -1.55 15.88 3.80
C THR A 35 -2.30 14.80 3.04
N LEU A 36 -2.11 14.76 1.72
CA LEU A 36 -2.74 13.76 0.84
C LEU A 36 -1.88 12.50 0.81
N TRP A 37 -2.54 11.35 0.77
CA TRP A 37 -1.86 10.07 0.67
C TRP A 37 -2.76 9.01 0.02
N VAL A 38 -2.12 7.96 -0.49
CA VAL A 38 -2.77 6.84 -1.16
C VAL A 38 -2.38 5.52 -0.49
N ILE A 39 -3.36 4.64 -0.34
CA ILE A 39 -3.17 3.23 -0.05
C ILE A 39 -3.03 2.50 -1.38
N ALA A 40 -1.96 1.73 -1.53
CA ALA A 40 -1.94 0.61 -2.47
C ALA A 40 -2.07 -0.69 -1.66
N SER A 41 -2.96 -1.59 -2.07
CA SER A 41 -3.10 -2.88 -1.40
C SER A 41 -3.22 -4.04 -2.37
N LEU A 42 -2.87 -5.22 -1.86
CA LEU A 42 -2.94 -6.49 -2.56
C LEU A 42 -3.65 -7.50 -1.67
N ASP A 43 -4.83 -7.92 -2.10
CA ASP A 43 -5.54 -9.04 -1.49
C ASP A 43 -4.94 -10.37 -1.94
N LEU A 44 -4.62 -11.22 -0.97
CA LEU A 44 -4.25 -12.61 -1.21
C LEU A 44 -5.51 -13.46 -1.07
N VAL A 45 -5.94 -14.05 -2.18
CA VAL A 45 -7.14 -14.88 -2.24
C VAL A 45 -6.81 -16.37 -2.29
N ASP A 46 -7.64 -17.20 -1.67
CA ASP A 46 -7.57 -18.65 -1.79
C ASP A 46 -8.16 -19.15 -3.13
N ARG A 47 -8.19 -20.47 -3.34
CA ARG A 47 -8.73 -21.09 -4.56
C ARG A 47 -10.23 -20.84 -4.76
N ASN A 48 -10.95 -20.46 -3.70
CA ASN A 48 -12.38 -20.18 -3.72
C ASN A 48 -12.66 -18.68 -3.87
N GLY A 49 -11.63 -17.84 -3.92
CA GLY A 49 -11.75 -16.39 -4.02
C GLY A 49 -11.95 -15.69 -2.68
N HIS A 50 -11.77 -16.38 -1.55
CA HIS A 50 -11.80 -15.74 -0.24
C HIS A 50 -10.48 -15.04 0.06
N ILE A 51 -10.56 -13.77 0.45
CA ILE A 51 -9.40 -13.00 0.93
C ILE A 51 -9.01 -13.56 2.30
N HIS A 52 -7.76 -13.99 2.45
CA HIS A 52 -7.23 -14.50 3.72
C HIS A 52 -6.25 -13.54 4.37
N ASP A 53 -5.46 -12.82 3.57
CA ASP A 53 -4.51 -11.81 4.01
C ASP A 53 -4.54 -10.64 3.03
N THR A 54 -4.33 -9.42 3.53
CA THR A 54 -4.17 -8.22 2.71
C THR A 54 -2.85 -7.55 3.04
N LEU A 55 -2.03 -7.31 2.02
CA LEU A 55 -0.85 -6.48 2.10
C LEU A 55 -1.24 -5.05 1.76
N ARG A 56 -0.65 -4.08 2.45
CA ARG A 56 -0.93 -2.66 2.21
C ARG A 56 0.33 -1.82 2.36
N VAL A 57 0.43 -0.78 1.54
CA VAL A 57 1.39 0.31 1.69
C VAL A 57 0.70 1.66 1.52
N ASP A 58 1.12 2.63 2.32
CA ASP A 58 0.72 4.03 2.24
C ASP A 58 1.83 4.83 1.60
N TYR A 59 1.47 5.72 0.68
CA TYR A 59 2.39 6.67 0.06
C TYR A 59 1.82 8.09 0.12
N ASP A 60 2.62 9.07 0.57
CA ASP A 60 2.22 10.48 0.68
C ASP A 60 3.00 11.44 -0.23
N GLY A 61 3.67 10.91 -1.26
CA GLY A 61 4.55 11.68 -2.12
C GLY A 61 6.00 11.71 -1.64
N THR A 62 6.28 11.34 -0.38
CA THR A 62 7.65 11.37 0.16
C THR A 62 8.06 10.12 0.91
N SER A 63 7.10 9.37 1.45
CA SER A 63 7.38 8.27 2.37
C SER A 63 6.49 7.07 2.06
N LEU A 64 7.05 5.87 2.21
CA LEU A 64 6.31 4.61 2.16
C LEU A 64 6.26 3.97 3.54
N ARG A 65 5.06 3.51 3.92
CA ARG A 65 4.83 2.72 5.13
C ARG A 65 3.88 1.58 4.82
N GLY A 66 4.27 0.33 5.06
CA GLY A 66 3.44 -0.81 4.69
C GLY A 66 3.71 -2.06 5.51
N GLY A 67 2.82 -3.04 5.38
CA GLY A 67 2.85 -4.29 6.10
C GLY A 67 1.57 -5.11 5.87
N TRP A 68 1.36 -6.11 6.71
CA TRP A 68 0.13 -6.91 6.71
C TRP A 68 -0.99 -6.13 7.40
N SER A 69 -2.12 -5.93 6.71
CA SER A 69 -3.30 -5.33 7.31
C SER A 69 -3.93 -6.31 8.31
N PRO A 70 -4.13 -5.93 9.58
CA PRO A 70 -4.73 -6.80 10.59
C PRO A 70 -6.23 -7.02 10.38
N ALA A 71 -6.89 -6.16 9.59
CA ALA A 71 -8.34 -6.18 9.39
C ALA A 71 -8.76 -6.35 7.92
N GLY A 72 -7.80 -6.57 7.01
CA GLY A 72 -8.07 -6.73 5.58
C GLY A 72 -8.78 -5.51 4.99
N LEU A 73 -8.37 -4.30 5.39
CA LEU A 73 -8.99 -3.01 5.04
C LEU A 73 -10.41 -2.79 5.58
N ASN A 74 -10.98 -3.77 6.29
CA ASN A 74 -12.22 -3.55 7.02
C ASN A 74 -11.89 -2.79 8.31
N TRP A 75 -12.04 -1.47 8.27
CA TRP A 75 -11.88 -0.51 9.39
C TRP A 75 -10.49 0.09 9.56
N ASP A 76 -9.46 -0.38 8.87
CA ASP A 76 -8.14 0.26 8.85
C ASP A 76 -7.87 1.08 7.59
N ASP A 77 -8.71 1.00 6.55
CA ASP A 77 -8.59 1.82 5.34
C ASP A 77 -8.64 3.33 5.62
N GLY A 78 -9.31 3.76 6.69
CA GLY A 78 -9.45 5.17 7.04
C GLY A 78 -8.21 5.86 7.64
N VAL A 79 -7.17 5.14 8.03
CA VAL A 79 -6.03 5.68 8.80
C VAL A 79 -4.69 5.17 8.29
N ARG A 80 -3.60 5.91 8.51
CA ARG A 80 -2.22 5.50 8.14
C ARG A 80 -1.82 4.14 8.73
N ALA A 81 -0.91 3.41 8.10
CA ALA A 81 -0.48 2.07 8.43
C ALA A 81 0.00 1.95 9.89
N THR A 82 0.85 2.88 10.35
CA THR A 82 1.30 2.93 11.74
C THR A 82 0.14 3.14 12.72
N SER A 83 -0.82 4.01 12.37
CA SER A 83 -2.04 4.25 13.18
C SER A 83 -3.01 3.07 13.14
N ALA A 84 -2.99 2.28 12.07
CA ALA A 84 -3.73 1.03 11.92
C ALA A 84 -3.12 -0.14 12.72
N GLY A 85 -1.98 0.09 13.40
CA GLY A 85 -1.26 -0.97 14.11
C GLY A 85 -0.53 -1.95 13.19
N ILE A 86 -0.28 -1.58 11.93
CA ILE A 86 0.53 -2.36 11.01
C ILE A 86 1.99 -2.25 11.42
N ASP A 87 2.66 -3.40 11.55
CA ASP A 87 4.11 -3.44 11.75
C ASP A 87 4.84 -3.10 10.45
N THR A 88 5.44 -1.90 10.42
CA THR A 88 6.21 -1.40 9.26
C THR A 88 7.69 -1.76 9.34
N SER A 89 8.11 -2.54 10.33
CA SER A 89 9.52 -2.91 10.50
C SER A 89 9.88 -4.16 9.68
N PRO A 90 11.13 -4.26 9.17
CA PRO A 90 11.59 -5.48 8.51
C PRO A 90 11.54 -6.70 9.46
N PRO A 91 11.32 -7.92 8.93
CA PRO A 91 11.42 -8.29 7.52
C PRO A 91 10.10 -8.25 6.73
N ASP A 92 8.97 -8.11 7.42
CA ASP A 92 7.64 -8.21 6.81
C ASP A 92 7.04 -6.84 6.50
N GLY A 93 7.41 -5.81 7.26
CA GLY A 93 7.01 -4.42 7.00
C GLY A 93 7.87 -3.71 5.97
N LEU A 94 7.40 -2.53 5.56
CA LEU A 94 8.07 -1.63 4.63
C LEU A 94 8.11 -0.22 5.23
N CYS A 95 9.30 0.40 5.24
CA CYS A 95 9.50 1.74 5.78
C CYS A 95 10.62 2.45 5.00
N HIS A 96 10.25 3.44 4.19
CA HIS A 96 11.19 4.27 3.43
C HIS A 96 10.79 5.74 3.49
N ASP A 97 11.77 6.62 3.67
CA ASP A 97 11.60 8.07 3.73
C ASP A 97 12.34 8.74 2.56
N ASN A 98 11.86 9.91 2.16
CA ASN A 98 12.44 10.73 1.08
C ASN A 98 12.57 9.96 -0.24
N ILE A 99 11.55 9.19 -0.59
CA ILE A 99 11.51 8.32 -1.76
C ILE A 99 10.64 8.93 -2.86
N ALA A 100 11.21 9.04 -4.06
CA ALA A 100 10.52 9.59 -5.23
C ALA A 100 9.43 8.62 -5.72
N PRO A 101 8.37 9.10 -6.40
CA PRO A 101 7.21 8.27 -6.77
C PRO A 101 7.54 6.99 -7.53
N LEU A 102 8.46 7.07 -8.49
CA LEU A 102 8.84 5.91 -9.32
C LEU A 102 9.68 4.89 -8.54
N GLU A 103 10.57 5.37 -7.68
CA GLU A 103 11.36 4.50 -6.80
C GLU A 103 10.45 3.84 -5.76
N ALA A 104 9.52 4.62 -5.19
CA ALA A 104 8.50 4.12 -4.29
C ALA A 104 7.67 3.01 -4.94
N ALA A 105 7.24 3.20 -6.18
CA ALA A 105 6.49 2.19 -6.93
C ALA A 105 7.29 0.90 -7.12
N GLN A 106 8.57 1.03 -7.47
CA GLN A 106 9.47 -0.12 -7.63
C GLN A 106 9.64 -0.88 -6.30
N THR A 107 9.95 -0.16 -5.22
CA THR A 107 10.12 -0.74 -3.89
C THR A 107 8.86 -1.43 -3.40
N ALA A 108 7.69 -0.80 -3.57
CA ALA A 108 6.41 -1.40 -3.22
C ALA A 108 6.12 -2.65 -4.06
N ALA A 109 6.37 -2.61 -5.37
CA ALA A 109 6.15 -3.75 -6.27
C ALA A 109 6.99 -4.96 -5.86
N GLU A 110 8.30 -4.75 -5.64
CA GLU A 110 9.21 -5.80 -5.20
C GLU A 110 8.76 -6.42 -3.87
N TRP A 111 8.33 -5.57 -2.93
CA TRP A 111 7.83 -6.01 -1.64
C TRP A 111 6.53 -6.83 -1.76
N PHE A 112 5.54 -6.37 -2.54
CA PHE A 112 4.29 -7.12 -2.79
C PHE A 112 4.56 -8.47 -3.44
N ILE A 113 5.40 -8.51 -4.47
CA ILE A 113 5.74 -9.74 -5.19
C ILE A 113 6.44 -10.71 -4.24
N ALA A 114 7.43 -10.25 -3.48
CA ALA A 114 8.16 -11.10 -2.54
C ALA A 114 7.23 -11.76 -1.52
N HIS A 115 6.30 -11.01 -0.92
CA HIS A 115 5.37 -11.55 0.08
C HIS A 115 4.33 -12.49 -0.53
N ARG A 116 3.78 -12.15 -1.70
CA ARG A 116 2.87 -13.04 -2.43
C ARG A 116 3.54 -14.37 -2.76
N GLU A 117 4.78 -14.36 -3.25
CA GLU A 117 5.50 -15.60 -3.58
C GLU A 117 5.90 -16.40 -2.34
N ARG A 118 6.20 -15.76 -1.20
CA ARG A 118 6.43 -16.48 0.07
C ARG A 118 5.18 -17.22 0.53
N ARG A 119 4.00 -16.62 0.41
CA ARG A 119 2.71 -17.23 0.82
C ARG A 119 2.20 -18.32 -0.12
N ARG A 120 2.69 -18.36 -1.37
CA ARG A 120 2.37 -19.43 -2.33
C ARG A 120 3.15 -20.73 -2.10
N ARG A 121 4.24 -20.68 -1.33
CA ARG A 121 5.09 -21.84 -1.01
C ARG A 121 4.57 -22.56 0.22
#